data_AF-K1T3R8-F1
#
_entry.id   AF-K1T3R8-F1
#
_cell.length_a   1.000
_cell.length_b   1.000
_cell.length_c   1.000
_cell.angle_alpha   90.00
_cell.angle_beta   90.00
_cell.angle_gamma   90.00
#
_symmetry.space_group_name_H-M   'P 1'
#
loop_
_entity.id
_entity.type
_entity.pdbx_description
1 polymer ?
#
loop_
_entity_poly.entity_id
_entity_poly.type
_entity_poly.pdbx_seq_one_letter_code
_entity_poly.pdbx_strand_id
1 'polypeptide(L)'
;MAGKVIGRVLLALLLILLLLAVFGTAAHAAGLVDDTVDAANEYSKYPLDNYQLDFYVDSGWDWLPWNWLDGIGKQVMYGLYAITNFIWTISLYLSNATGYLIQEAYSLDFIS
;
A
#
# COMPACT_ATOMS: atom_id res chain seq x y z
N MET A 1 44.25 -20.89 13.62
CA MET A 1 43.53 -21.46 12.45
C MET A 1 42.07 -21.02 12.38
N ALA A 2 41.33 -20.92 13.49
CA ALA A 2 39.91 -20.52 13.51
C ALA A 2 39.59 -19.13 12.91
N GLY A 3 40.38 -18.09 13.19
CA GLY A 3 40.12 -16.73 12.69
C GLY A 3 40.15 -16.59 11.16
N LYS A 4 40.97 -17.40 10.47
CA LYS A 4 41.06 -17.41 9.01
C LYS A 4 39.88 -18.13 8.36
N VAL A 5 39.28 -19.09 9.08
CA VAL A 5 38.05 -19.79 8.67
C VAL A 5 36.85 -18.87 8.85
N ILE A 6 36.77 -18.17 9.98
CA ILE A 6 35.70 -17.19 10.27
C ILE A 6 35.67 -16.08 9.22
N GLY A 7 36.84 -15.51 8.85
CA GLY A 7 36.91 -14.47 7.82
C GLY A 7 36.43 -14.96 6.44
N ARG A 8 36.72 -16.21 6.07
CA ARG A 8 36.24 -16.81 4.81
C ARG A 8 34.73 -17.03 4.81
N VAL A 9 34.17 -17.45 5.95
CA VAL A 9 32.72 -17.64 6.10
C VAL A 9 31.99 -16.30 5.99
N LEU A 10 32.48 -15.25 6.65
CA LEU A 10 31.89 -13.92 6.56
C LEU A 10 31.95 -13.36 5.13
N LEU A 11 33.07 -13.56 4.43
CA LEU A 11 33.23 -13.10 3.06
C LEU A 11 32.31 -13.86 2.09
N ALA A 12 32.12 -15.17 2.29
CA ALA A 12 31.18 -15.97 1.53
C ALA A 12 29.72 -15.51 1.77
N LEU A 13 29.34 -15.25 3.03
CA LEU A 13 28.01 -14.72 3.37
C LEU A 13 27.77 -13.35 2.75
N LEU A 14 28.74 -12.45 2.81
CA LEU A 14 28.66 -11.13 2.16
C LEU A 14 28.43 -11.28 0.65
N LEU A 15 29.18 -12.16 0.00
CA LEU A 15 29.04 -12.44 -1.43
C LEU A 15 27.65 -13.00 -1.77
N ILE A 16 27.14 -13.93 -0.97
CA ILE A 16 25.79 -14.47 -1.13
C ILE A 16 24.74 -13.36 -1.00
N LEU A 17 24.85 -12.49 0.01
CA LEU A 17 23.93 -11.36 0.20
C LEU A 17 23.98 -10.37 -0.98
N LEU A 18 25.17 -10.10 -1.51
CA LEU A 18 25.37 -9.19 -2.64
C LEU A 18 24.79 -9.79 -3.93
N LEU A 19 25.01 -11.09 -4.16
CA LEU A 19 24.39 -11.82 -5.27
C LEU A 19 22.86 -11.85 -5.13
N LEU A 20 22.34 -12.05 -3.92
CA LEU A 20 20.91 -12.02 -3.66
C LEU A 20 20.31 -10.63 -3.85
N ALA A 21 21.06 -9.56 -3.57
CA ALA A 21 20.63 -8.19 -3.83
C ALA A 21 20.60 -7.83 -5.32
N VAL A 22 21.51 -8.40 -6.12
CA VAL A 22 21.61 -8.12 -7.57
C VAL A 22 20.67 -9.00 -8.40
N PHE A 23 20.51 -10.28 -8.00
CA PHE A 23 19.73 -11.27 -8.74
C PHE A 23 18.41 -11.66 -8.06
N GLY A 24 18.16 -11.16 -6.85
CA GLY A 24 16.88 -11.35 -6.17
C GLY A 24 15.79 -10.64 -6.95
N THR A 25 14.78 -11.40 -7.37
CA THR A 25 13.54 -10.83 -7.89
C THR A 25 12.92 -9.98 -6.79
N ALA A 26 12.69 -8.69 -7.06
CA ALA A 26 11.86 -7.88 -6.19
C ALA A 26 10.49 -8.58 -6.07
N ALA A 27 10.17 -9.10 -4.89
CA ALA A 27 8.84 -9.58 -4.60
C ALA A 27 7.95 -8.34 -4.48
N HIS A 28 7.42 -7.88 -5.60
CA HIS A 28 6.33 -6.91 -5.56
C HIS A 28 5.16 -7.59 -4.88
N ALA A 29 4.67 -6.98 -3.79
CA ALA A 29 3.45 -7.44 -3.17
C ALA A 29 2.36 -7.38 -4.24
N ALA A 30 1.81 -8.53 -4.64
CA ALA A 30 0.62 -8.53 -5.46
C ALA A 30 -0.50 -7.87 -4.64
N GLY A 31 -1.02 -6.75 -5.14
CA GLY A 31 -2.16 -6.08 -4.57
C GLY A 31 -3.37 -7.02 -4.53
N LEU A 32 -4.31 -6.74 -3.63
CA LEU A 32 -5.59 -7.48 -3.57
C LEU A 32 -6.42 -7.31 -4.85
N VAL A 33 -6.12 -6.27 -5.61
CA VAL A 33 -6.76 -5.89 -6.87
C VAL A 33 -5.67 -5.66 -7.90
N ASP A 34 -6.00 -5.84 -9.16
CA ASP A 34 -5.10 -5.50 -10.26
C ASP A 34 -5.00 -3.98 -10.39
N ASP A 35 -3.81 -3.44 -10.12
CA ASP A 35 -3.51 -2.01 -10.21
C ASP A 35 -3.10 -1.59 -11.65
N THR A 36 -3.25 -2.47 -12.65
CA THR A 36 -2.91 -2.18 -14.04
C THR A 36 -3.81 -1.08 -14.60
N VAL A 37 -3.23 0.10 -14.81
CA VAL A 37 -3.91 1.25 -15.42
C VAL A 37 -4.12 1.03 -16.90
N ASP A 38 -5.39 1.06 -17.33
CA ASP A 38 -5.77 0.97 -18.73
C ASP A 38 -6.76 2.09 -19.05
N ALA A 39 -6.35 3.01 -19.93
CA ALA A 39 -7.17 4.13 -20.36
C ALA A 39 -8.40 3.71 -21.20
N ALA A 40 -8.44 2.48 -21.71
CA ALA A 40 -9.61 1.91 -22.34
C ALA A 40 -10.69 1.48 -21.33
N ASN A 41 -10.32 1.30 -20.05
CA ASN A 41 -11.21 0.85 -18.98
C ASN A 41 -11.55 2.04 -18.06
N GLU A 42 -12.81 2.48 -18.06
CA GLU A 42 -13.20 3.64 -17.22
C GLU A 42 -12.96 3.40 -15.71
N TYR A 43 -13.00 2.16 -15.23
CA TYR A 43 -12.71 1.84 -13.82
C TYR A 43 -11.21 1.80 -13.49
N SER A 44 -10.31 1.72 -14.49
CA SER A 44 -8.85 1.66 -14.30
C SER A 44 -8.12 2.83 -14.97
N LYS A 45 -8.83 3.93 -15.22
CA LYS A 45 -8.29 5.13 -15.88
C LYS A 45 -7.20 5.84 -15.06
N TYR A 46 -7.28 5.74 -13.75
CA TYR A 46 -6.33 6.32 -12.80
C TYR A 46 -5.89 5.26 -11.78
N PRO A 47 -4.64 5.32 -11.29
CA PRO A 47 -4.17 4.45 -10.22
C PRO A 47 -5.08 4.53 -8.99
N LEU A 48 -5.25 3.42 -8.27
CA LEU A 48 -6.06 3.39 -7.04
C LEU A 48 -5.51 4.37 -5.97
N ASP A 49 -4.21 4.63 -5.98
CA ASP A 49 -3.56 5.62 -5.09
C ASP A 49 -4.07 7.05 -5.26
N ASN A 50 -4.61 7.42 -6.43
CA ASN A 50 -5.17 8.76 -6.64
C ASN A 50 -6.48 8.98 -5.88
N TYR A 51 -7.09 7.91 -5.36
CA TYR A 51 -8.34 7.98 -4.63
C TYR A 51 -8.13 7.89 -3.12
N GLN A 52 -6.90 7.97 -2.59
CA GLN A 52 -6.66 7.92 -1.16
C GLN A 52 -7.33 9.11 -0.44
N LEU A 53 -7.84 8.86 0.78
CA LEU A 53 -8.37 9.93 1.63
C LEU A 53 -7.22 10.67 2.31
N ASP A 54 -7.09 11.96 2.02
CA ASP A 54 -6.19 12.84 2.76
C ASP A 54 -6.93 13.47 3.95
N PHE A 55 -6.44 13.22 5.15
CA PHE A 55 -6.98 13.78 6.38
C PHE A 55 -6.04 14.85 6.92
N TYR A 56 -6.52 16.09 6.96
CA TYR A 56 -5.79 17.17 7.60
C TYR A 56 -5.87 17.08 9.12
N VAL A 57 -4.71 17.06 9.78
CA VAL A 57 -4.58 17.16 11.24
C VAL A 57 -3.71 18.36 11.56
N ASP A 58 -4.28 19.35 12.26
CA ASP A 58 -3.51 20.49 12.76
C ASP A 58 -2.58 20.03 13.90
N SER A 59 -1.28 20.18 13.68
CA SER A 59 -0.22 19.84 14.64
C SER A 59 0.58 21.08 15.09
N GLY A 60 0.13 22.29 14.76
CA GLY A 60 0.90 23.53 14.97
C GLY A 60 1.26 23.84 16.44
N TRP A 61 0.54 23.26 17.40
CA TRP A 61 0.72 23.50 18.85
C TRP A 61 1.24 22.27 19.60
N ASP A 62 1.56 21.18 18.89
CA ASP A 62 1.97 19.90 19.50
C ASP A 62 3.34 19.94 20.16
N TRP A 63 4.17 20.91 19.80
CA TRP A 63 5.50 21.11 20.36
C TRP A 63 5.48 21.79 21.75
N LEU A 64 4.34 22.34 22.18
CA LEU A 64 4.25 23.07 23.45
C LEU A 64 4.06 22.12 24.63
N PRO A 65 4.82 22.28 25.73
CA PRO A 65 4.72 21.40 26.91
C PRO A 65 3.37 21.44 27.63
N TRP A 66 2.55 22.47 27.41
CA TRP A 66 1.23 22.66 28.01
C TRP A 66 0.12 22.59 26.94
N ASN A 67 0.11 21.50 26.16
CA ASN A 67 -0.96 21.26 25.20
C ASN A 67 -2.20 20.68 25.90
N TRP A 68 -3.05 21.54 26.44
CA TRP A 68 -4.29 21.15 27.14
C TRP A 68 -5.35 20.50 26.23
N LEU A 69 -5.17 20.55 24.91
CA LEU A 69 -6.01 19.90 23.90
C LEU A 69 -5.48 18.52 23.49
N ASP A 70 -4.27 18.13 23.96
CA ASP A 70 -3.61 16.85 23.66
C ASP A 70 -4.16 15.69 24.51
N GLY A 71 -5.47 15.52 24.49
CA GLY A 71 -6.19 14.48 25.23
C GLY A 71 -6.68 13.32 24.34
N ILE A 72 -7.64 12.56 24.87
CA ILE A 72 -8.34 11.45 24.17
C ILE A 72 -8.86 11.85 22.78
N GLY A 73 -9.16 13.13 22.53
CA GLY A 73 -9.69 13.62 21.26
C GLY A 73 -8.82 13.28 20.05
N LYS A 74 -7.48 13.35 20.16
CA LYS A 74 -6.59 13.00 19.04
C LYS A 74 -6.57 11.51 18.72
N GLN A 75 -6.59 10.67 19.75
CA GLN A 75 -6.65 9.21 19.58
C GLN A 75 -8.00 8.78 18.98
N VAL A 76 -9.10 9.41 19.42
CA VAL A 76 -10.44 9.17 18.86
C VAL A 76 -10.51 9.64 17.40
N MET A 77 -9.94 10.80 17.08
CA MET A 77 -9.88 11.33 15.71
C MET A 77 -9.06 10.42 14.80
N TYR A 78 -7.89 9.97 15.27
CA TYR A 78 -7.08 8.98 14.57
C TYR A 78 -7.84 7.67 14.34
N GLY A 79 -8.56 7.19 15.36
CA GLY A 79 -9.41 5.99 15.25
C GLY A 79 -10.53 6.16 14.21
N LEU A 80 -11.18 7.33 14.18
CA LEU A 80 -12.17 7.67 13.16
C LEU A 80 -11.54 7.68 11.76
N TYR A 81 -10.39 8.32 11.57
CA TYR A 81 -9.70 8.33 10.28
C TYR A 81 -9.30 6.92 9.83
N ALA A 82 -8.82 6.08 10.75
CA ALA A 82 -8.49 4.69 10.44
C ALA A 82 -9.73 3.90 9.98
N ILE A 83 -10.87 4.05 10.66
CA ILE A 83 -12.12 3.40 10.28
C ILE A 83 -12.62 3.93 8.93
N THR A 84 -12.63 5.24 8.73
CA THR A 84 -13.06 5.85 7.48
C THR A 84 -12.17 5.40 6.32
N ASN A 85 -10.85 5.39 6.50
CA ASN A 85 -9.91 4.94 5.48
C ASN A 85 -10.10 3.45 5.15
N PHE A 86 -10.36 2.62 6.16
CA PHE A 86 -10.67 1.20 5.95
C PHE A 86 -11.93 0.98 5.12
N ILE A 87 -13.05 1.64 5.49
CA ILE A 87 -14.32 1.55 4.74
C ILE A 87 -14.15 2.07 3.31
N TRP A 88 -13.41 3.16 3.15
CA TRP A 88 -13.14 3.74 1.84
C TRP A 88 -12.33 2.82 0.95
N THR A 89 -11.26 2.22 1.49
CA THR A 89 -10.41 1.26 0.76
C THR A 89 -11.23 0.08 0.23
N ILE A 90 -12.10 -0.49 1.07
CA ILE A 90 -13.00 -1.58 0.65
C ILE A 90 -13.93 -1.12 -0.47
N SER A 91 -14.48 0.08 -0.34
CA SER A 91 -15.40 0.64 -1.32
C SER A 91 -14.73 0.86 -2.68
N LEU A 92 -13.47 1.32 -2.66
CA LEU A 92 -12.63 1.48 -3.85
C LEU A 92 -12.40 0.15 -4.56
N TYR A 93 -12.02 -0.89 -3.80
CA TYR A 93 -11.75 -2.22 -4.35
C TYR A 93 -13.00 -2.90 -4.90
N LEU A 94 -14.13 -2.79 -4.20
CA LEU A 94 -15.41 -3.30 -4.68
C LEU A 94 -15.86 -2.59 -5.96
N SER A 95 -15.67 -1.28 -6.05
CA SER A 95 -16.01 -0.50 -7.24
C SER A 95 -15.15 -0.90 -8.45
N ASN A 96 -13.84 -1.09 -8.23
CA ASN A 96 -12.93 -1.55 -9.27
C ASN A 96 -13.28 -2.97 -9.75
N ALA A 97 -13.48 -3.92 -8.82
CA ALA A 97 -13.88 -5.29 -9.17
C ALA A 97 -15.24 -5.35 -9.89
N THR A 98 -16.19 -4.51 -9.49
CA THR A 98 -17.49 -4.40 -10.19
C THR A 98 -17.31 -3.88 -11.61
N GLY A 99 -16.46 -2.86 -11.81
CA GLY A 99 -16.13 -2.34 -13.13
C GLY A 99 -15.54 -3.41 -14.05
N TYR A 100 -14.60 -4.20 -13.54
CA TYR A 100 -14.03 -5.35 -14.24
C TYR A 100 -15.11 -6.38 -14.65
N LEU A 101 -15.97 -6.78 -13.71
CA LEU A 101 -17.05 -7.75 -13.99
C LEU A 101 -18.02 -7.26 -15.06
N ILE A 102 -18.38 -5.97 -15.04
CA ILE A 102 -19.27 -5.39 -16.05
C ILE A 102 -18.60 -5.39 -17.42
N GLN A 103 -17.31 -5.02 -17.50
CA GLN A 103 -16.57 -5.05 -18.76
C GLN A 103 -16.55 -6.45 -19.37
N GLU A 104 -16.23 -7.46 -18.56
CA GLU A 104 -16.21 -8.85 -19.01
C GLU A 104 -17.61 -9.33 -19.46
N ALA A 105 -18.68 -8.91 -18.77
CA ALA A 105 -20.05 -9.26 -19.15
C ALA A 105 -20.45 -8.74 -20.54
N TYR A 106 -20.06 -7.50 -20.88
CA TYR A 106 -20.29 -6.93 -22.21
C TYR A 106 -19.35 -7.51 -23.28
N SER A 107 -18.10 -7.81 -22.93
CA SER A 107 -17.12 -8.43 -23.84
C SER A 107 -17.55 -9.83 -24.30
N LEU A 108 -18.11 -10.62 -23.38
CA LEU A 108 -18.52 -12.00 -23.61
C LEU A 108 -19.97 -12.15 -24.11
N ASP A 109 -20.65 -11.04 -24.40
CA ASP A 109 -22.04 -11.00 -24.91
C ASP A 109 -23.05 -11.77 -24.03
N PHE A 110 -22.90 -11.68 -22.70
CA PHE A 110 -23.87 -12.28 -21.77
C PHE A 110 -25.18 -11.48 -21.64
N ILE A 111 -25.17 -10.23 -22.11
CA ILE A 111 -26.28 -9.28 -22.03
C ILE A 111 -26.55 -8.78 -23.47
N SER A 112 -27.15 -9.62 -24.32
CA SER A 112 -27.66 -9.23 -25.65
C SER A 112 -29.16 -8.96 -25.60
#